data_AF-A0A350CP65-F1
#
_entry.id   AF-A0A350CP65-F1
#
_cell.length_a   1.000
_cell.length_b   1.000
_cell.length_c   1.000
_cell.angle_alpha   90.00
_cell.angle_beta   90.00
_cell.angle_gamma   90.00
#
_symmetry.space_group_name_H-M   'P 1'
#
loop_
_entity.id
_entity.type
_entity.pdbx_description
1 polymer ?
#
loop_
_entity_poly.entity_id
_entity_poly.type
_entity_poly.pdbx_seq_one_letter_code
_entity_poly.pdbx_strand_id
1 'polypeptide(L)'
;DALPILQGVREARRLVDAMSWAVTLPHMLAVLGLLFTEAGVGKAVAHVSTSWFDVDSRLAAVALYCIAMALFTVIMGNGFAAFPVIAGGIGVPVLVKVYGADPAIMAAIGMFSAYCGTLMTPMAANFNIVPAALLELPDKNAVIKAQIPTALPLLAANIVLLYFLMNR
;
A
#
# COMPACT_ATOMS: atom_id res chain seq x y z
N ASP A 1 46.46 -0.14 15.81
CA ASP A 1 45.12 0.13 16.36
C ASP A 1 43.96 0.00 15.35
N ALA A 2 43.80 -1.15 14.70
CA ALA A 2 42.69 -1.42 13.76
C ALA A 2 41.51 -2.20 14.38
N LEU A 3 41.65 -2.62 15.64
CA LEU A 3 40.62 -3.34 16.40
C LEU A 3 39.22 -2.68 16.38
N PRO A 4 39.06 -1.34 16.56
CA PRO A 4 37.73 -0.73 16.59
C PRO A 4 37.03 -0.73 15.23
N ILE A 5 37.78 -0.58 14.12
CA ILE A 5 37.21 -0.62 12.76
C ILE A 5 36.73 -2.05 12.43
N LEU A 6 37.51 -3.06 12.81
CA LEU A 6 37.16 -4.46 12.60
C LEU A 6 35.91 -4.86 13.42
N GLN A 7 35.77 -4.33 14.63
CA GLN A 7 34.57 -4.52 15.45
C GLN A 7 33.35 -3.82 14.83
N GLY A 8 33.50 -2.58 14.34
CA GLY A 8 32.43 -1.86 13.65
C GLY A 8 31.90 -2.61 12.42
N VAL A 9 32.78 -3.17 11.60
CA VAL A 9 32.38 -3.97 10.42
C VAL A 9 31.66 -5.27 10.82
N ARG A 10 32.12 -5.94 11.89
CA ARG A 10 31.45 -7.16 12.39
C ARG A 10 30.05 -6.85 12.93
N GLU A 11 29.90 -5.75 13.65
CA GLU A 11 28.60 -5.35 14.21
C GLU A 11 27.65 -4.86 13.11
N ALA A 12 28.16 -4.12 12.11
CA ALA A 12 27.39 -3.76 10.93
C ALA A 12 26.88 -5.01 10.17
N ARG A 13 27.72 -6.02 9.98
CA ARG A 13 27.30 -7.30 9.37
C ARG A 13 26.25 -8.00 10.22
N ARG A 14 26.42 -8.07 11.54
CA ARG A 14 25.44 -8.67 12.46
C ARG A 14 24.09 -7.96 12.38
N LEU A 15 24.08 -6.63 12.34
CA LEU A 15 22.88 -5.82 12.19
C LEU A 15 22.23 -6.00 10.81
N VAL A 16 23.03 -6.03 9.74
CA VAL A 16 22.54 -6.28 8.38
C VAL A 16 21.98 -7.70 8.25
N ASP A 17 22.60 -8.71 8.84
CA ASP A 17 22.10 -10.08 8.84
C ASP A 17 20.75 -10.16 9.59
N ALA A 18 20.64 -9.47 10.72
CA ALA A 18 19.40 -9.38 11.50
C ALA A 18 18.28 -8.55 10.82
N MET A 19 18.64 -7.51 10.08
CA MET A 19 17.71 -6.61 9.37
C MET A 19 17.60 -6.89 7.87
N SER A 20 18.13 -8.02 7.41
CA SER A 20 18.34 -8.32 5.98
C SER A 20 17.07 -8.14 5.15
N TRP A 21 15.94 -8.64 5.64
CA TRP A 21 14.65 -8.48 4.96
C TRP A 21 14.19 -7.02 4.88
N ALA A 22 14.46 -6.18 5.88
CA ALA A 22 14.08 -4.76 5.90
C ALA A 22 14.91 -3.91 4.93
N VAL A 23 16.13 -4.33 4.63
CA VAL A 23 17.01 -3.67 3.64
C VAL A 23 16.65 -4.11 2.22
N THR A 24 16.35 -5.40 2.01
CA THR A 24 16.07 -5.95 0.68
C THR A 24 14.64 -5.65 0.21
N LEU A 25 13.66 -5.60 1.12
CA LEU A 25 12.25 -5.41 0.76
C LEU A 25 11.98 -4.09 0.01
N PRO A 26 12.46 -2.91 0.45
CA PRO A 26 12.27 -1.66 -0.29
C PRO A 26 12.85 -1.73 -1.71
N HIS A 27 13.99 -2.39 -1.89
CA HIS A 27 14.60 -2.59 -3.21
C HIS A 27 13.74 -3.47 -4.11
N MET A 28 13.25 -4.60 -3.61
CA MET A 28 12.36 -5.49 -4.39
C MET A 28 11.05 -4.79 -4.76
N LEU A 29 10.49 -3.99 -3.85
CA LEU A 29 9.29 -3.18 -4.12
C LEU A 29 9.54 -2.10 -5.16
N ALA A 30 10.70 -1.45 -5.15
CA ALA A 30 11.10 -0.49 -6.17
C ALA A 30 11.19 -1.14 -7.55
N VAL A 31 11.82 -2.32 -7.64
CA VAL A 31 11.89 -3.10 -8.90
C VAL A 31 10.51 -3.53 -9.37
N LEU A 32 9.64 -3.98 -8.46
CA LEU A 32 8.26 -4.34 -8.79
C LEU A 32 7.47 -3.14 -9.35
N GLY A 33 7.65 -1.95 -8.76
CA GLY A 33 7.03 -0.72 -9.25
C GLY A 33 7.51 -0.35 -10.66
N LEU A 34 8.81 -0.51 -10.94
CA LEU A 34 9.37 -0.34 -12.27
C LEU A 34 8.79 -1.36 -13.25
N LEU A 35 8.72 -2.64 -12.86
CA LEU A 35 8.16 -3.71 -13.69
C LEU A 35 6.70 -3.44 -14.08
N PHE A 36 5.87 -2.97 -13.14
CA PHE A 36 4.47 -2.60 -13.45
C PHE A 36 4.36 -1.38 -14.35
N THR A 37 5.31 -0.45 -14.27
CA THR A 37 5.38 0.71 -15.16
C THR A 37 5.73 0.27 -16.58
N GLU A 38 6.75 -0.57 -16.73
CA GLU A 38 7.18 -1.14 -18.02
C GLU A 38 6.11 -2.04 -18.65
N ALA A 39 5.44 -2.87 -17.84
CA ALA A 39 4.32 -3.71 -18.27
C ALA A 39 3.06 -2.91 -18.62
N GLY A 40 3.05 -1.59 -18.42
CA GLY A 40 1.94 -0.72 -18.78
C GLY A 40 0.71 -0.83 -17.87
N VAL A 41 0.83 -1.46 -16.70
CA VAL A 41 -0.29 -1.67 -15.77
C VAL A 41 -0.88 -0.33 -15.32
N GLY A 42 -0.03 0.66 -15.03
CA GLY A 42 -0.48 2.01 -14.69
C GLY A 42 -1.31 2.67 -15.79
N LYS A 43 -0.93 2.47 -17.07
CA LYS A 43 -1.68 3.00 -18.23
C LYS A 43 -3.04 2.31 -18.38
N ALA A 44 -3.09 0.99 -18.18
CA ALA A 44 -4.34 0.24 -18.21
C ALA A 44 -5.30 0.67 -17.10
N VAL A 45 -4.80 0.80 -15.87
CA VAL A 45 -5.57 1.30 -14.72
C VAL A 45 -6.06 2.72 -14.97
N ALA A 46 -5.19 3.60 -15.48
CA ALA A 46 -5.57 4.96 -15.83
C ALA A 46 -6.70 4.98 -16.86
N HIS A 47 -6.56 4.22 -17.96
CA HIS A 47 -7.57 4.13 -19.01
C HIS A 47 -8.92 3.64 -18.50
N VAL A 48 -8.95 2.60 -17.67
CA VAL A 48 -10.20 2.12 -17.06
C VAL A 48 -10.79 3.18 -16.14
N SER A 49 -9.96 3.82 -15.32
CA SER A 49 -10.44 4.84 -14.38
C SER A 49 -11.01 6.08 -15.08
N THR A 50 -10.39 6.57 -16.16
CA THR A 50 -10.83 7.78 -16.84
C THR A 50 -11.92 7.55 -17.89
N SER A 51 -12.08 6.33 -18.40
CA SER A 51 -13.15 6.02 -19.37
C SER A 51 -14.49 5.73 -18.70
N TRP A 52 -14.49 5.18 -17.47
CA TRP A 52 -15.70 4.82 -16.75
C TRP A 52 -16.11 5.85 -15.68
N PHE A 53 -15.16 6.58 -15.10
CA PHE A 53 -15.46 7.67 -14.17
C PHE A 53 -15.27 9.01 -14.85
N ASP A 54 -16.37 9.71 -15.06
CA ASP A 54 -16.32 11.14 -15.35
C ASP A 54 -15.85 11.84 -14.06
N VAL A 55 -14.58 12.20 -14.01
CA VAL A 55 -13.93 12.69 -12.79
C VAL A 55 -14.28 14.16 -12.56
N ASP A 56 -15.56 14.47 -12.50
CA ASP A 56 -16.09 15.82 -12.31
C ASP A 56 -16.21 16.18 -10.82
N SER A 57 -16.25 15.15 -9.95
CA SER A 57 -16.28 15.31 -8.50
C SER A 57 -14.95 14.94 -7.85
N ARG A 58 -14.37 15.90 -7.13
CA ARG A 58 -13.17 15.71 -6.28
C ARG A 58 -13.35 14.58 -5.27
N LEU A 59 -14.56 14.43 -4.71
CA LEU A 59 -14.84 13.36 -3.75
C LEU A 59 -14.82 11.98 -4.43
N ALA A 60 -15.35 11.89 -5.65
CA ALA A 60 -15.32 10.66 -6.43
C ALA A 60 -13.88 10.26 -6.79
N ALA A 61 -13.03 11.22 -7.17
CA ALA A 61 -11.61 10.97 -7.44
C ALA A 61 -10.85 10.41 -6.22
N VAL A 62 -11.09 11.01 -5.05
CA VAL A 62 -10.49 10.60 -3.78
C VAL A 62 -10.98 9.21 -3.38
N ALA A 63 -12.30 8.98 -3.43
CA ALA A 63 -12.88 7.69 -3.11
C ALA A 63 -12.37 6.59 -4.05
N LEU A 64 -12.31 6.87 -5.36
CA LEU A 64 -11.77 5.95 -6.36
C LEU A 64 -10.34 5.55 -6.04
N TYR A 65 -9.47 6.51 -5.69
CA TYR A 65 -8.09 6.21 -5.33
C TYR A 65 -7.97 5.36 -4.06
N CYS A 66 -8.66 5.73 -2.98
CA CYS A 66 -8.59 4.98 -1.71
C CYS A 66 -9.18 3.57 -1.85
N ILE A 67 -10.32 3.43 -2.54
CA ILE A 67 -10.98 2.14 -2.78
C ILE A 67 -10.13 1.28 -3.71
N ALA A 68 -9.62 1.82 -4.81
CA ALA A 68 -8.73 1.10 -5.71
C ALA A 68 -7.48 0.62 -4.96
N MET A 69 -6.94 1.44 -4.06
CA MET A 69 -5.79 1.07 -3.25
C MET A 69 -6.09 -0.11 -2.31
N ALA A 70 -7.21 -0.07 -1.59
CA ALA A 70 -7.64 -1.16 -0.73
C ALA A 70 -7.93 -2.44 -1.53
N LEU A 71 -8.69 -2.36 -2.63
CA LEU A 71 -9.07 -3.52 -3.45
C LEU A 71 -7.87 -4.17 -4.14
N PHE A 72 -6.97 -3.37 -4.72
CA PHE A 72 -5.78 -3.89 -5.38
C PHE A 72 -4.84 -4.54 -4.36
N THR A 73 -4.80 -4.01 -3.13
CA THR A 73 -4.11 -4.65 -2.02
C THR A 73 -4.76 -5.97 -1.60
N VAL A 74 -6.09 -6.07 -1.59
CA VAL A 74 -6.77 -7.34 -1.32
C VAL A 74 -6.34 -8.42 -2.32
N ILE A 75 -6.20 -8.05 -3.59
CA ILE A 75 -5.74 -8.97 -4.66
C ILE A 75 -4.28 -9.37 -4.45
N MET A 76 -3.39 -8.42 -4.17
CA MET A 76 -1.96 -8.70 -4.07
C MET A 76 -1.48 -9.19 -2.71
N GLY A 77 -2.30 -9.03 -1.65
CA GLY A 77 -1.96 -9.41 -0.29
C GLY A 77 -1.02 -8.44 0.45
N ASN A 78 -0.60 -7.33 -0.18
CA ASN A 78 0.30 -6.36 0.43
C ASN A 78 0.13 -4.93 -0.11
N GLY A 79 0.04 -3.96 0.80
CA GLY A 79 -0.17 -2.55 0.44
C GLY A 79 0.99 -1.88 -0.29
N PHE A 80 2.23 -2.22 0.05
CA PHE A 80 3.40 -1.66 -0.64
C PHE A 80 3.50 -2.13 -2.09
N ALA A 81 3.10 -3.37 -2.37
CA ALA A 81 3.08 -3.86 -3.73
C ALA A 81 2.02 -3.12 -4.56
N ALA A 82 0.86 -2.80 -3.96
CA ALA A 82 -0.24 -2.12 -4.63
C ALA A 82 0.05 -0.65 -4.94
N PHE A 83 0.86 -0.02 -4.09
CA PHE A 83 1.12 1.40 -4.14
C PHE A 83 1.63 1.91 -5.49
N PRO A 84 2.71 1.39 -6.10
CA PRO A 84 3.20 1.90 -7.38
C PRO A 84 2.15 1.88 -8.49
N VAL A 85 1.31 0.85 -8.54
CA VAL A 85 0.32 0.67 -9.61
C VAL A 85 -0.77 1.71 -9.54
N ILE A 86 -1.41 1.86 -8.38
CA ILE A 86 -2.55 2.76 -8.23
C ILE A 86 -2.08 4.21 -8.03
N ALA A 87 -0.93 4.45 -7.37
CA ALA A 87 -0.35 5.78 -7.30
C ALA A 87 0.06 6.26 -8.70
N GLY A 88 0.70 5.43 -9.51
CA GLY A 88 1.06 5.77 -10.88
C GLY A 88 -0.14 5.85 -11.83
N GLY A 89 -1.15 4.99 -11.64
CA GLY A 89 -2.31 4.90 -12.53
C GLY A 89 -3.46 5.85 -12.19
N ILE A 90 -3.67 6.18 -10.92
CA ILE A 90 -4.79 7.03 -10.45
C ILE A 90 -4.26 8.22 -9.65
N GLY A 91 -3.46 7.97 -8.61
CA GLY A 91 -3.02 9.02 -7.66
C GLY A 91 -2.37 10.23 -8.32
N VAL A 92 -1.25 10.01 -9.01
CA VAL A 92 -0.50 11.06 -9.71
C VAL A 92 -1.30 11.67 -10.86
N PRO A 93 -1.85 10.91 -11.83
CA PRO A 93 -2.53 11.52 -12.97
C PRO A 93 -3.84 12.20 -12.61
N VAL A 94 -4.59 11.71 -11.62
CA VAL A 94 -5.90 12.26 -11.26
C VAL A 94 -5.78 13.22 -10.08
N LEU A 95 -5.36 12.76 -8.90
CA LEU A 95 -5.33 13.63 -7.72
C LEU A 95 -4.28 14.73 -7.85
N VAL A 96 -3.04 14.39 -8.18
CA VAL A 96 -1.95 15.40 -8.23
C VAL A 96 -2.09 16.30 -9.45
N LYS A 97 -2.22 15.75 -10.67
CA LYS A 97 -2.19 16.56 -11.90
C LYS A 97 -3.49 17.28 -12.22
N VAL A 98 -4.67 16.69 -11.95
CA VAL A 98 -5.97 17.33 -12.26
C VAL A 98 -6.46 18.16 -11.08
N TYR A 99 -6.38 17.62 -9.86
CA TYR A 99 -6.94 18.26 -8.67
C TYR A 99 -5.93 19.03 -7.81
N GLY A 100 -4.64 19.02 -8.18
CA GLY A 100 -3.60 19.75 -7.46
C GLY A 100 -3.30 19.20 -6.07
N ALA A 101 -3.48 17.89 -5.86
CA ALA A 101 -3.23 17.26 -4.58
C ALA A 101 -1.75 17.31 -4.18
N ASP A 102 -1.48 17.52 -2.89
CA ASP A 102 -0.16 17.31 -2.32
C ASP A 102 0.26 15.83 -2.46
N PRO A 103 1.38 15.53 -3.14
CA PRO A 103 1.83 14.16 -3.37
C PRO A 103 2.18 13.39 -2.08
N ALA A 104 2.67 14.08 -1.04
CA ALA A 104 3.03 13.46 0.23
C ALA A 104 1.77 13.05 1.01
N ILE A 105 0.75 13.91 1.05
CA ILE A 105 -0.55 13.59 1.68
C ILE A 105 -1.24 12.46 0.92
N MET A 106 -1.27 12.55 -0.41
CA MET A 106 -1.80 11.49 -1.27
C MET A 106 -1.09 10.16 -1.01
N ALA A 107 0.25 10.16 -0.97
CA ALA A 107 1.04 8.95 -0.73
C ALA A 107 0.78 8.35 0.66
N ALA A 108 0.78 9.18 1.70
CA ALA A 108 0.57 8.74 3.08
C ALA A 108 -0.82 8.12 3.27
N ILE A 109 -1.88 8.84 2.90
CA ILE A 109 -3.26 8.36 3.09
C ILE A 109 -3.59 7.22 2.11
N GLY A 110 -3.01 7.23 0.92
CA GLY A 110 -3.05 6.09 0.00
C GLY A 110 -2.50 4.83 0.66
N MET A 111 -1.32 4.90 1.27
CA MET A 111 -0.73 3.76 1.99
C MET A 111 -1.60 3.29 3.17
N PHE A 112 -2.18 4.20 3.95
CA PHE A 112 -3.13 3.81 5.01
C PHE A 112 -4.37 3.09 4.45
N SER A 113 -4.89 3.53 3.30
CA SER A 113 -5.98 2.86 2.60
C SER A 113 -5.58 1.47 2.09
N ALA A 114 -4.32 1.30 1.68
CA ALA A 114 -3.76 0.01 1.27
C ALA A 114 -3.77 -1.00 2.43
N TYR A 115 -3.34 -0.55 3.61
CA TYR A 115 -3.35 -1.39 4.80
C TYR A 115 -4.76 -1.80 5.23
N CYS A 116 -5.78 -0.96 5.01
CA CYS A 116 -7.17 -1.39 5.19
C CYS A 116 -7.49 -2.61 4.33
N GLY A 117 -7.03 -2.65 3.08
CA GLY A 117 -7.14 -3.83 2.21
C GLY A 117 -6.34 -5.04 2.71
N THR A 118 -5.16 -4.83 3.29
CA THR A 118 -4.31 -5.90 3.86
C THR A 118 -5.04 -6.64 4.99
N LEU A 119 -5.78 -5.91 5.82
CA LEU A 119 -6.60 -6.48 6.90
C LEU A 119 -7.79 -7.33 6.39
N MET A 120 -8.23 -7.11 5.16
CA MET A 120 -9.43 -7.74 4.60
C MET A 120 -9.14 -8.94 3.69
N THR A 121 -7.88 -9.36 3.53
CA THR A 121 -7.50 -10.41 2.57
C THR A 121 -6.78 -11.60 3.19
N PRO A 122 -7.11 -12.85 2.79
CA PRO A 122 -6.32 -14.00 3.19
C PRO A 122 -4.91 -13.97 2.58
N MET A 123 -4.69 -13.29 1.45
CA MET A 123 -3.37 -13.26 0.80
C MET A 123 -2.29 -12.55 1.65
N ALA A 124 -2.70 -11.79 2.67
CA ALA A 124 -1.79 -11.13 3.61
C ALA A 124 -1.23 -12.15 4.63
N ALA A 125 -0.21 -12.91 4.22
CA ALA A 125 0.34 -14.00 5.02
C ALA A 125 0.78 -13.55 6.41
N ASN A 126 1.56 -12.47 6.51
CA ASN A 126 2.13 -11.99 7.76
C ASN A 126 1.09 -11.41 8.74
N PHE A 127 -0.08 -10.99 8.24
CA PHE A 127 -1.13 -10.37 9.05
C PHE A 127 -2.24 -11.35 9.42
N ASN A 128 -2.62 -12.24 8.50
CA ASN A 128 -3.86 -13.00 8.59
C ASN A 128 -3.60 -14.51 8.62
N ILE A 129 -2.91 -15.08 7.63
CA ILE A 129 -2.71 -16.55 7.55
C ILE A 129 -1.77 -17.06 8.65
N VAL A 130 -0.60 -16.44 8.82
CA VAL A 130 0.42 -16.95 9.74
C VAL A 130 -0.06 -16.91 11.19
N PRO A 131 -0.64 -15.80 11.71
CA PRO A 131 -1.18 -15.80 13.06
C PRO A 131 -2.34 -16.78 13.27
N ALA A 132 -3.23 -16.93 12.28
CA ALA A 132 -4.33 -17.89 12.37
C ALA A 132 -3.85 -19.35 12.43
N ALA A 133 -2.78 -19.67 11.69
CA ALA A 133 -2.15 -20.98 11.72
C ALA A 133 -1.36 -21.24 13.01
N LEU A 134 -0.60 -20.26 13.50
CA LEU A 134 0.18 -20.38 14.73
C LEU A 134 -0.68 -20.52 15.98
N LEU A 135 -1.87 -19.91 15.98
CA LEU A 135 -2.86 -20.02 17.06
C LEU A 135 -3.83 -21.19 16.87
N GLU A 136 -3.62 -22.02 15.85
CA GLU A 136 -4.48 -23.17 15.49
C GLU A 136 -5.99 -22.82 15.52
N LEU A 137 -6.35 -21.63 15.01
CA LEU A 137 -7.73 -21.18 15.05
C LEU A 137 -8.63 -22.13 14.24
N PRO A 138 -9.83 -22.46 14.75
CA PRO A 138 -10.75 -23.35 14.05
C PRO A 138 -11.23 -22.74 12.72
N ASP A 139 -11.28 -21.41 12.63
CA ASP A 139 -11.55 -20.68 11.41
C ASP A 139 -10.31 -19.89 10.97
N LYS A 140 -9.76 -20.25 9.81
CA LYS A 140 -8.59 -19.59 9.20
C LYS A 140 -8.83 -18.11 8.86
N ASN A 141 -10.09 -17.70 8.73
CA ASN A 141 -10.48 -16.31 8.44
C ASN A 141 -10.95 -15.54 9.68
N ALA A 142 -10.85 -16.12 10.89
CA ALA A 142 -11.29 -15.47 12.12
C ALA A 142 -10.63 -14.10 12.34
N VAL A 143 -9.33 -13.98 12.03
CA VAL A 143 -8.58 -12.71 12.13
C VAL A 143 -9.18 -11.66 11.20
N ILE A 144 -9.45 -12.01 9.95
CA ILE A 144 -10.05 -11.11 8.94
C ILE A 144 -11.43 -10.65 9.41
N LYS A 145 -12.26 -11.58 9.89
CA LYS A 145 -13.61 -11.27 10.39
C LYS A 145 -13.57 -10.30 11.58
N ALA A 146 -12.58 -10.43 12.46
CA ALA A 146 -12.38 -9.51 13.57
C ALA A 146 -11.84 -8.14 13.13
N GLN A 147 -11.11 -8.06 12.01
CA GLN A 147 -10.50 -6.84 11.52
C GLN A 147 -11.42 -6.02 10.59
N ILE A 148 -12.31 -6.65 9.83
CA ILE A 148 -13.26 -5.98 8.92
C ILE A 148 -14.04 -4.83 9.59
N PRO A 149 -14.58 -4.99 10.82
CA PRO A 149 -15.29 -3.93 11.53
C PRO A 149 -14.45 -2.68 11.82
N THR A 150 -13.12 -2.80 11.80
CA THR A 150 -12.19 -1.67 11.95
C THR A 150 -11.68 -1.17 10.61
N ALA A 151 -11.38 -2.09 9.67
CA ALA A 151 -10.81 -1.77 8.38
C ALA A 151 -11.75 -0.92 7.50
N LEU A 152 -13.05 -1.23 7.48
CA LEU A 152 -14.02 -0.50 6.66
C LEU A 152 -14.27 0.92 7.16
N PRO A 153 -14.53 1.17 8.46
CA PRO A 153 -14.63 2.54 8.97
C PRO A 153 -13.33 3.33 8.81
N LEU A 154 -12.18 2.69 8.97
CA LEU A 154 -10.88 3.35 8.77
C LEU A 154 -10.66 3.74 7.30
N LEU A 155 -11.07 2.89 6.36
CA LEU A 155 -11.04 3.23 4.93
C LEU A 155 -11.94 4.43 4.62
N ALA A 156 -13.16 4.45 5.19
CA ALA A 156 -14.06 5.60 5.05
C ALA A 156 -13.45 6.87 5.66
N ALA A 157 -12.84 6.77 6.84
CA ALA A 157 -12.13 7.89 7.47
C ALA A 157 -10.97 8.38 6.58
N ASN A 158 -10.21 7.49 5.95
CA ASN A 158 -9.13 7.85 5.03
C ASN A 158 -9.64 8.61 3.80
N ILE A 159 -10.79 8.21 3.24
CA ILE A 159 -11.44 8.95 2.13
C ILE A 159 -11.76 10.38 2.57
N VAL A 160 -12.38 10.52 3.75
CA VAL A 160 -12.74 11.83 4.31
C VAL A 160 -11.48 12.67 4.59
N LEU A 161 -10.46 12.09 5.20
CA LEU A 161 -9.20 12.76 5.52
C LEU A 161 -8.49 13.23 4.25
N LEU A 162 -8.36 12.38 3.23
CA LEU A 162 -7.71 12.76 1.98
C LEU A 162 -8.48 13.88 1.28
N TYR A 163 -9.81 13.83 1.27
CA TYR A 163 -10.63 14.89 0.68
C TYR A 163 -10.36 16.26 1.33
N PHE A 164 -10.27 16.33 2.65
CA PHE A 164 -10.04 17.59 3.37
C PHE A 164 -8.59 18.05 3.35
N LEU A 165 -7.63 17.13 3.34
CA LEU A 165 -6.20 17.45 3.49
C LEU A 165 -5.47 17.58 2.15
N MET A 166 -5.97 17.02 1.04
CA MET A 166 -5.19 16.93 -0.21
C MET A 166 -4.74 18.29 -0.80
N ASN A 167 -5.33 19.43 -0.43
CA ASN A 167 -4.94 20.76 -0.96
C ASN A 167 -4.23 21.64 0.08
N ARG A 168 -3.69 21.05 1.14
CA ARG A 168 -2.86 21.74 2.13
C ARG A 168 -1.40 21.60 1.78
#